data_AF-A0A7S2MCF4-F1
#
_entry.id   AF-A0A7S2MCF4-F1
#
_cell.length_a   1.000
_cell.length_b   1.000
_cell.length_c   1.000
_cell.angle_alpha   90.00
_cell.angle_beta   90.00
_cell.angle_gamma   90.00
#
_symmetry.space_group_name_H-M   'P 1'
#
loop_
_entity.id
_entity.type
_entity.pdbx_description
1 polymer ?
#
loop_
_entity_poly.entity_id
_entity_poly.type
_entity_poly.pdbx_seq_one_letter_code
_entity_poly.pdbx_strand_id
1 'polypeptide(L)'
;LACLWGNIAFNHRHETNWLSALQEAKGGPDIAKDDHWSTYCLALYWAIITITSIGYGDITPQTMLEYHVATVCSTVMASLWAYVIGAICGIVSTLDHNESSWKRTMDDLNWFMEDKDMPPSMRTRLRRYFYEAKEMNKQKVEKEVITQMSPLLQGEVAMFTHQKWISKVWYLRDMNREIIVWAARNLMLAVFAPGEEVLDERTLFIVQRGVCSYKGRILVSGDIWGEDMLLSNPFLREQSKARAM
;
A
#
# COMPACT_ATOMS: atom_id res chain seq x y z
N LEU A 1 34.05 10.25 7.94
CA LEU A 1 34.53 9.19 8.87
C LEU A 1 35.84 8.58 8.41
N ALA A 2 35.87 7.87 7.28
CA ALA A 2 37.07 7.22 6.75
C ALA A 2 38.29 8.17 6.67
N CYS A 3 38.12 9.35 6.05
CA CYS A 3 39.21 10.32 5.95
C CYS A 3 39.65 10.88 7.31
N LEU A 4 38.71 11.09 8.24
CA LEU A 4 39.00 11.60 9.58
C LEU A 4 39.81 10.56 10.39
N TRP A 5 39.37 9.30 10.36
CA TRP A 5 40.03 8.18 11.03
C TRP A 5 41.41 7.86 10.44
N GLY A 6 41.51 7.88 9.10
CA GLY A 6 42.77 7.75 8.37
C GLY A 6 43.75 8.87 8.68
N ASN A 7 43.30 10.12 8.73
CA ASN A 7 44.15 11.28 9.01
C ASN A 7 44.79 11.23 10.41
N ILE A 8 44.09 10.67 11.41
CA ILE A 8 44.64 10.52 12.77
C ILE A 8 45.86 9.60 12.78
N ALA A 9 45.82 8.49 12.03
CA ALA A 9 46.96 7.59 11.87
C ALA A 9 48.14 8.26 11.13
N PHE A 10 47.86 9.14 10.16
CA PHE A 10 48.91 9.86 9.44
C PHE A 10 49.58 10.96 10.29
N ASN A 11 48.82 11.69 11.11
CA ASN A 11 49.36 12.78 11.93
C ASN A 11 50.14 12.27 13.15
N HIS A 12 49.76 11.11 13.72
CA HIS A 12 50.43 10.50 14.88
C HIS A 12 51.24 9.27 14.46
N ARG A 13 52.10 9.44 13.44
CA ARG A 13 52.80 8.34 12.77
C ARG A 13 53.93 7.70 13.60
N HIS A 14 54.43 8.42 14.60
CA HIS A 14 55.52 7.97 15.48
C HIS A 14 55.03 7.44 16.84
N GLU A 15 53.72 7.48 17.09
CA GLU A 15 53.09 6.99 18.30
C GLU A 15 52.32 5.70 18.03
N THR A 16 52.09 4.89 19.07
CA THR A 16 51.22 3.72 18.99
C THR A 16 49.79 4.17 18.67
N ASN A 17 49.36 3.95 17.43
CA ASN A 17 48.05 4.29 16.89
C ASN A 17 47.31 3.04 16.39
N TRP A 18 46.04 3.18 16.00
CA TRP A 18 45.23 2.05 15.53
C TRP A 18 45.83 1.28 14.35
N LEU A 19 46.59 1.94 13.47
CA LEU A 19 47.22 1.31 12.30
C LEU A 19 48.42 0.45 12.71
N SER A 20 49.27 0.97 13.61
CA SER A 20 50.39 0.20 14.18
C SER A 20 49.92 -1.01 15.00
N ALA A 21 48.87 -0.82 15.82
CA ALA A 21 48.25 -1.93 16.55
C ALA A 21 47.65 -2.99 15.63
N LEU A 22 47.06 -2.60 14.49
CA LEU A 22 46.54 -3.56 13.51
C LEU A 22 47.65 -4.40 12.87
N GLN A 23 48.80 -3.79 12.59
CA GLN A 23 49.98 -4.49 12.06
C GLN A 23 50.56 -5.47 13.09
N GLU A 24 50.66 -5.05 14.36
CA GLU A 24 51.22 -5.86 15.45
C GLU A 24 50.28 -6.98 15.92
N ALA A 25 48.98 -6.71 16.06
CA ALA A 25 48.05 -7.65 16.71
C ALA A 25 47.54 -8.77 15.80
N LYS A 26 47.58 -8.60 14.46
CA LYS A 26 46.95 -9.56 13.53
C LYS A 26 47.82 -10.04 12.36
N GLY A 27 49.06 -9.56 12.22
CA GLY A 27 49.80 -9.78 10.97
C GLY A 27 48.97 -9.28 9.77
N GLY A 28 48.39 -8.08 9.92
CA GLY A 28 47.64 -7.42 8.86
C GLY A 28 48.48 -7.29 7.58
N PRO A 29 47.88 -6.94 6.42
CA PRO A 29 48.63 -6.79 5.19
C PRO A 29 49.87 -5.92 5.43
N ASP A 30 51.03 -6.34 4.90
CA ASP A 30 52.28 -5.58 4.95
C ASP A 30 52.08 -4.28 4.16
N ILE A 31 51.52 -3.28 4.83
CA ILE A 31 51.29 -1.97 4.25
C ILE A 31 52.63 -1.27 4.25
N ALA A 32 53.18 -1.06 3.05
CA ALA A 32 54.39 -0.28 2.87
C ALA A 32 54.26 1.04 3.63
N LYS A 33 55.32 1.43 4.35
CA LYS A 33 55.43 2.77 4.92
C LYS A 33 55.27 3.74 3.75
N ASP A 34 54.12 4.43 3.66
CA ASP A 34 53.67 5.38 2.61
C ASP A 34 52.57 4.90 1.64
N ASP A 35 51.96 3.72 1.83
CA ASP A 35 50.79 3.37 1.02
C ASP A 35 49.50 4.03 1.55
N HIS A 36 49.21 5.20 0.97
CA HIS A 36 48.02 5.99 1.26
C HIS A 36 46.73 5.27 0.89
N TRP A 37 46.74 4.46 -0.18
CA TRP A 37 45.56 3.79 -0.67
C TRP A 37 45.11 2.68 0.29
N SER A 38 46.04 1.80 0.69
CA SER A 38 45.72 0.72 1.64
C SER A 38 45.27 1.26 3.00
N THR A 39 45.90 2.33 3.48
CA THR A 39 45.50 2.99 4.73
C THR A 39 44.09 3.57 4.63
N TYR A 40 43.74 4.19 3.49
CA TYR A 40 42.38 4.68 3.24
C TYR A 40 41.37 3.53 3.16
N CYS A 41 41.69 2.42 2.49
CA CYS A 41 40.82 1.25 2.41
C CYS A 41 40.52 0.67 3.80
N LEU A 42 41.51 0.58 4.69
CA LEU A 42 41.31 0.14 6.07
C LEU A 42 40.47 1.13 6.90
N ALA A 43 40.73 2.43 6.74
CA ALA A 43 39.95 3.46 7.42
C ALA A 43 38.50 3.52 6.90
N LEU A 44 38.29 3.23 5.61
CA LEU A 44 36.97 3.08 5.00
C LEU A 44 36.26 1.83 5.52
N TYR A 45 36.96 0.70 5.61
CA TYR A 45 36.45 -0.51 6.23
C TYR A 45 36.00 -0.23 7.68
N TRP A 46 36.84 0.41 8.50
CA TRP A 46 36.46 0.83 9.86
C TRP A 46 35.21 1.73 9.86
N ALA A 47 35.14 2.69 8.95
CA ALA A 47 33.99 3.56 8.82
C ALA A 47 32.71 2.80 8.44
N ILE A 48 32.80 1.81 7.54
CA ILE A 48 31.67 0.97 7.08
C ILE A 48 31.16 0.07 8.21
N ILE A 49 32.04 -0.57 8.97
CA ILE A 49 31.60 -1.43 10.10
C ILE A 49 31.07 -0.61 11.28
N THR A 50 31.55 0.62 11.45
CA THR A 50 31.08 1.56 12.48
C THR A 50 29.74 2.16 12.11
N ILE A 51 29.55 2.59 10.84
CA ILE A 51 28.23 3.02 10.36
C ILE A 51 27.27 1.85 10.53
N THR A 52 27.53 0.68 9.96
CA THR A 52 26.59 -0.45 10.01
C THR A 52 26.41 -1.09 11.40
N SER A 53 27.03 -0.54 12.45
CA SER A 53 26.99 -1.05 13.83
C SER A 53 27.43 -2.51 14.00
N ILE A 54 28.20 -3.04 13.04
CA ILE A 54 28.73 -4.41 13.08
C ILE A 54 29.88 -4.51 14.10
N GLY A 55 30.84 -3.59 14.01
CA GLY A 55 31.93 -3.45 14.98
C GLY A 55 32.70 -4.74 15.30
N TYR A 56 33.37 -5.36 14.32
CA TYR A 56 34.12 -6.61 14.53
C TYR A 56 35.24 -6.54 15.59
N GLY A 57 35.64 -5.35 16.03
CA GLY A 57 36.65 -5.15 17.09
C GLY A 57 38.08 -5.42 16.62
N ASP A 58 38.31 -5.48 15.32
CA ASP A 58 39.61 -5.70 14.70
C ASP A 58 40.44 -4.42 14.55
N ILE A 59 39.80 -3.29 14.30
CA ILE A 59 40.41 -1.95 14.36
C ILE A 59 39.85 -1.24 15.59
N THR A 60 40.72 -0.99 16.57
CA THR A 60 40.36 -0.37 17.85
C THR A 60 41.24 0.85 18.15
N PRO A 61 40.67 1.90 18.78
CA PRO A 61 41.45 3.04 19.28
C PRO A 61 42.50 2.57 20.30
N GLN A 62 43.70 3.13 20.20
CA GLN A 62 44.83 2.91 21.10
C GLN A 62 45.12 4.15 21.95
N THR A 63 44.86 5.35 21.41
CA THR A 63 45.11 6.62 22.12
C THR A 63 43.82 7.24 22.63
N MET A 64 43.91 8.07 23.69
CA MET A 64 42.73 8.79 24.21
C MET A 64 42.10 9.71 23.15
N LEU A 65 42.91 10.29 22.27
CA LEU A 65 42.41 11.08 21.13
C LEU A 65 41.56 10.21 20.18
N GLU A 66 42.04 9.02 19.83
CA GLU A 66 41.30 8.05 19.02
C GLU A 66 40.00 7.60 19.71
N TYR A 67 40.02 7.39 21.03
CA TYR A 67 38.80 7.09 21.80
C TYR A 67 37.79 8.23 21.74
N HIS A 68 38.21 9.49 21.90
CA HIS A 68 37.32 10.65 21.79
C HIS A 68 36.71 10.75 20.38
N VAL A 69 37.54 10.64 19.34
CA VAL A 69 37.06 10.72 17.95
C VAL A 69 36.13 9.55 17.63
N ALA A 70 36.50 8.33 17.98
CA ALA A 70 35.68 7.14 17.75
C ALA A 70 34.33 7.25 18.46
N THR A 71 34.30 7.76 19.69
CA THR A 71 33.06 7.96 20.48
C THR A 71 32.16 9.01 19.85
N VAL A 72 32.71 10.17 19.44
CA VAL A 72 31.94 11.23 18.76
C VAL A 72 31.40 10.72 17.43
N CYS A 73 32.24 10.07 16.63
CA CYS A 73 31.86 9.47 15.36
C CYS A 73 30.72 8.45 15.55
N SER A 74 30.86 7.53 16.51
CA SER A 74 29.87 6.48 16.77
C SER A 74 28.54 7.08 17.23
N THR A 75 28.55 8.12 18.07
CA THR A 75 27.33 8.82 18.52
C THR A 75 26.57 9.47 17.35
N VAL A 76 27.30 10.16 16.46
CA VAL A 76 26.71 10.77 15.25
C VAL A 76 26.12 9.69 14.34
N MET A 77 26.80 8.56 14.18
CA MET A 77 26.31 7.46 13.34
C MET A 77 25.11 6.74 13.94
N ALA A 78 25.08 6.52 15.25
CA ALA A 78 23.91 5.97 15.93
C ALA A 78 22.67 6.85 15.69
N SER A 79 22.84 8.17 15.74
CA SER A 79 21.79 9.14 15.48
C SER A 79 21.30 9.08 14.02
N LEU A 80 22.23 8.98 13.06
CA LEU A 80 21.90 8.83 11.64
C LEU A 80 21.15 7.52 11.38
N TRP A 81 21.56 6.41 11.98
CA TRP A 81 20.87 5.13 11.82
C TRP A 81 19.47 5.12 12.40
N ALA A 82 19.27 5.71 13.57
CA ALA A 82 17.94 5.89 14.14
C ALA A 82 17.03 6.68 13.17
N TYR A 83 17.56 7.72 12.53
CA TYR A 83 16.83 8.47 11.50
C TYR A 83 16.50 7.62 10.27
N VAL A 84 17.47 6.87 9.72
CA VAL A 84 17.26 6.02 8.53
C VAL A 84 16.18 4.97 8.81
N ILE A 85 16.26 4.29 9.95
CA ILE A 85 15.24 3.31 10.36
C ILE A 85 13.88 3.99 10.50
N GLY A 86 13.81 5.16 11.15
CA GLY A 86 12.59 5.94 11.29
C GLY A 86 11.97 6.34 9.95
N ALA A 87 12.79 6.76 8.98
CA ALA A 87 12.36 7.11 7.64
C ALA A 87 11.81 5.89 6.88
N ILE A 88 12.48 4.74 6.95
CA ILE A 88 12.01 3.49 6.33
C ILE A 88 10.68 3.06 6.94
N CYS A 89 10.56 3.04 8.27
CA CYS A 89 9.30 2.74 8.95
C CYS A 89 8.18 3.72 8.53
N GLY A 90 8.50 5.01 8.38
CA GLY A 90 7.57 6.01 7.87
C GLY A 90 7.07 5.68 6.46
N ILE A 91 7.97 5.33 5.54
CA ILE A 91 7.60 4.92 4.17
C ILE A 91 6.76 3.64 4.16
N VAL A 92 7.16 2.64 4.94
CA VAL A 92 6.40 1.38 5.08
C VAL A 92 4.99 1.63 5.62
N SER A 93 4.83 2.58 6.54
CA SER A 93 3.52 2.92 7.10
C SER A 93 2.58 3.60 6.10
N THR A 94 3.11 4.26 5.07
CA THR A 94 2.32 4.98 4.06
C THR A 94 2.06 4.19 2.78
N LEU A 95 2.84 3.15 2.51
CA LEU A 95 2.74 2.31 1.32
C LEU A 95 1.34 1.71 1.11
N ASP A 96 0.66 1.30 2.19
CA ASP A 96 -0.65 0.65 2.13
C ASP A 96 -1.72 1.41 2.93
N HIS A 97 -1.96 2.68 2.57
CA HIS A 97 -2.93 3.53 3.28
C HIS A 97 -4.35 2.94 3.31
N ASN A 98 -4.83 2.40 2.19
CA ASN A 98 -6.19 1.85 2.10
C ASN A 98 -6.34 0.54 2.88
N GLU A 99 -5.34 -0.35 2.81
CA GLU A 99 -5.38 -1.61 3.55
C GLU A 99 -5.20 -1.40 5.04
N SER A 100 -4.30 -0.51 5.45
CA SER A 100 -4.11 -0.15 6.86
C SER A 100 -5.37 0.50 7.46
N SER A 101 -6.04 1.39 6.73
CA SER A 101 -7.32 1.98 7.17
C SER A 101 -8.41 0.93 7.38
N TRP A 102 -8.57 0.00 6.42
CA TRP A 102 -9.54 -1.10 6.56
C TRP A 102 -9.20 -2.05 7.73
N LYS A 103 -7.92 -2.38 7.92
CA LYS A 103 -7.46 -3.18 9.08
C LYS A 103 -7.80 -2.49 10.40
N ARG A 104 -7.55 -1.18 10.52
CA ARG A 104 -7.94 -0.40 11.71
C ARG A 104 -9.44 -0.47 11.98
N THR A 105 -10.30 -0.27 10.98
CA THR A 105 -11.75 -0.43 11.14
C THR A 105 -12.14 -1.83 11.62
N MET A 106 -11.43 -2.86 11.16
CA MET A 106 -11.68 -4.24 11.59
C MET A 106 -11.25 -4.49 13.04
N ASP A 107 -10.13 -3.88 13.47
CA ASP A 107 -9.65 -3.93 14.84
C ASP A 107 -10.63 -3.22 15.79
N ASP A 108 -11.09 -2.02 15.41
CA ASP A 108 -12.11 -1.27 16.16
C ASP A 108 -13.42 -2.05 16.30
N LEU A 109 -13.84 -2.74 15.22
CA LEU A 109 -15.01 -3.62 15.23
C LEU A 109 -14.81 -4.79 16.20
N ASN A 110 -13.64 -5.43 16.18
CA ASN A 110 -13.32 -6.53 17.09
C ASN A 110 -13.38 -6.08 18.55
N TRP A 111 -12.75 -4.95 18.87
CA TRP A 111 -12.81 -4.35 20.19
C TRP A 111 -14.26 -4.04 20.63
N PHE A 112 -15.05 -3.43 19.75
CA PHE A 112 -16.45 -3.10 20.03
C PHE A 112 -17.31 -4.35 20.30
N MET A 113 -17.12 -5.42 19.52
CA MET A 113 -17.84 -6.69 19.70
C MET A 113 -17.46 -7.40 21.00
N GLU A 114 -16.22 -7.23 21.45
CA GLU A 114 -15.71 -7.76 22.71
C GLU A 114 -16.25 -6.97 23.91
N ASP A 115 -16.16 -5.64 23.88
CA ASP A 115 -16.70 -4.74 24.92
C ASP A 115 -18.20 -4.94 25.19
N LYS A 116 -18.96 -5.35 24.17
CA LYS A 116 -20.41 -5.60 24.27
C LYS A 116 -20.79 -7.06 24.49
N ASP A 117 -19.83 -7.96 24.71
CA ASP A 117 -20.08 -9.40 24.92
C ASP A 117 -20.99 -10.01 23.85
N MET A 118 -20.80 -9.60 22.58
CA MET A 118 -21.72 -10.00 21.52
C MET A 118 -21.66 -11.52 21.27
N PRO A 119 -22.79 -12.19 21.02
CA PRO A 119 -22.80 -13.62 20.75
C PRO A 119 -22.06 -13.97 19.45
N PRO A 120 -21.43 -15.17 19.35
CA PRO A 120 -20.59 -15.55 18.22
C PRO A 120 -21.26 -15.46 16.83
N SER A 121 -22.56 -15.74 16.77
CA SER A 121 -23.35 -15.64 15.54
C SER A 121 -23.42 -14.20 15.01
N MET A 122 -23.59 -13.23 15.91
CA MET A 122 -23.63 -11.80 15.56
C MET A 122 -22.25 -11.31 15.15
N ARG A 123 -21.20 -11.71 15.87
CA ARG A 123 -19.81 -11.35 15.53
C ARG A 123 -19.45 -11.79 14.12
N THR A 124 -19.84 -13.02 13.75
CA THR A 124 -19.60 -13.57 12.41
C THR A 124 -20.30 -12.75 11.33
N ARG A 125 -21.57 -12.38 11.56
CA ARG A 125 -22.36 -11.55 10.63
C ARG A 125 -21.76 -10.15 10.45
N LEU A 126 -21.36 -9.49 11.54
CA LEU A 126 -20.75 -8.16 11.51
C LEU A 126 -19.43 -8.16 10.73
N ARG A 127 -18.54 -9.11 11.04
CA ARG A 127 -17.28 -9.25 10.30
C ARG A 127 -17.53 -9.45 8.82
N ARG A 128 -18.42 -10.38 8.46
CA ARG A 128 -18.78 -10.65 7.07
C ARG A 128 -19.27 -9.40 6.34
N TYR A 129 -20.14 -8.61 6.98
CA TYR A 129 -20.60 -7.34 6.42
C TYR A 129 -19.45 -6.39 6.11
N PHE A 130 -18.53 -6.14 7.06
CA PHE A 130 -17.39 -5.24 6.83
C PHE A 130 -16.36 -5.78 5.82
N TYR A 131 -16.24 -7.10 5.69
CA TYR A 131 -15.46 -7.72 4.61
C TYR A 131 -16.10 -7.47 3.24
N GLU A 132 -17.42 -7.64 3.11
CA GLU A 132 -18.15 -7.40 1.87
C GLU A 132 -18.21 -5.89 1.52
N ALA A 133 -18.37 -5.04 2.53
CA ALA A 133 -18.39 -3.58 2.40
C ALA A 133 -17.04 -2.97 2.02
N LYS A 134 -15.92 -3.69 2.20
CA LYS A 134 -14.58 -3.25 1.75
C LYS A 134 -14.60 -2.83 0.28
N GLU A 135 -15.31 -3.60 -0.55
CA GLU A 135 -15.41 -3.31 -1.98
C GLU A 135 -16.32 -2.11 -2.27
N MET A 136 -17.42 -1.96 -1.53
CA MET A 136 -18.28 -0.77 -1.66
C MET A 136 -17.51 0.50 -1.36
N ASN A 137 -16.68 0.48 -0.32
CA ASN A 137 -15.82 1.61 0.03
C ASN A 137 -14.84 1.93 -1.10
N LYS A 138 -14.27 0.92 -1.76
CA LYS A 138 -13.40 1.14 -2.93
C LYS A 138 -14.14 1.86 -4.06
N GLN A 139 -15.35 1.40 -4.42
CA GLN A 139 -16.15 2.03 -5.48
C GLN A 139 -16.61 3.45 -5.09
N LYS A 140 -16.86 3.70 -3.79
CA LYS A 140 -17.16 5.05 -3.29
C LYS A 140 -15.96 5.99 -3.46
N VAL A 141 -14.76 5.55 -3.09
CA VAL A 141 -13.51 6.32 -3.29
C VAL A 141 -13.26 6.58 -4.77
N GLU A 142 -13.48 5.60 -5.66
CA GLU A 142 -13.38 5.80 -7.11
C GLU A 142 -14.34 6.91 -7.59
N LYS A 143 -15.59 6.91 -7.12
CA LYS A 143 -16.57 7.96 -7.44
C LYS A 143 -16.10 9.34 -6.94
N GLU A 144 -15.59 9.42 -5.72
CA GLU A 144 -15.05 10.67 -5.15
C GLU A 144 -13.86 11.20 -5.98
N VAL A 145 -12.93 10.35 -6.38
CA VAL A 145 -11.80 10.73 -7.25
C VAL A 145 -12.29 11.25 -8.60
N ILE A 146 -13.27 10.60 -9.22
CA ILE A 146 -13.86 11.05 -10.50
C ILE A 146 -14.47 12.45 -10.35
N THR A 147 -15.14 12.76 -9.23
CA THR A 147 -15.76 14.09 -9.05
C THR A 147 -14.76 15.25 -9.01
N GLN A 148 -13.48 14.97 -8.73
CA GLN A 148 -12.41 15.99 -8.71
C GLN A 148 -11.86 16.30 -10.11
N MET A 149 -12.21 15.51 -11.13
CA MET A 149 -11.76 15.71 -12.51
C MET A 149 -12.57 16.80 -13.22
N SER A 150 -12.05 17.35 -14.33
CA SER A 150 -12.82 18.25 -15.19
C SER A 150 -14.01 17.53 -15.85
N PRO A 151 -15.10 18.22 -16.25
CA PRO A 151 -16.27 17.58 -16.83
C PRO A 151 -15.98 16.70 -18.06
N LEU A 152 -15.03 17.12 -18.89
CA LEU A 152 -14.60 16.35 -20.05
C LEU A 152 -13.91 15.04 -19.65
N LEU A 153 -12.95 15.10 -18.72
CA LEU A 153 -12.24 13.92 -18.20
C LEU A 153 -13.17 12.96 -17.46
N GLN A 154 -14.15 13.48 -16.71
CA GLN A 154 -15.19 12.66 -16.09
C GLN A 154 -15.94 11.84 -17.15
N GLY A 155 -16.27 12.45 -18.29
CA GLY A 155 -16.92 11.77 -19.40
C GLY A 155 -16.05 10.69 -20.02
N GLU A 156 -14.77 10.97 -20.27
CA GLU A 156 -13.82 9.99 -20.82
C GLU A 156 -13.63 8.79 -19.89
N VAL A 157 -13.41 9.03 -18.60
CA VAL A 157 -13.24 7.97 -17.59
C VAL A 157 -14.52 7.16 -17.41
N ALA A 158 -15.70 7.82 -17.39
CA ALA A 158 -16.98 7.12 -17.34
C ALA A 158 -17.17 6.21 -18.54
N MET A 159 -16.89 6.69 -19.75
CA MET A 159 -16.98 5.88 -20.98
C MET A 159 -16.02 4.68 -20.95
N PHE A 160 -14.77 4.88 -20.51
CA PHE A 160 -13.79 3.80 -20.39
C PHE A 160 -14.20 2.75 -19.35
N THR A 161 -14.64 3.18 -18.17
CA THR A 161 -14.98 2.30 -17.04
C THR A 161 -16.23 1.47 -17.33
N HIS A 162 -17.20 2.05 -18.02
CA HIS A 162 -18.54 1.48 -18.19
C HIS A 162 -18.80 0.87 -19.58
N GLN A 163 -17.81 0.90 -20.49
CA GLN A 163 -17.95 0.44 -21.88
C GLN A 163 -18.57 -0.95 -22.01
N LYS A 164 -18.19 -1.89 -21.11
CA LYS A 164 -18.62 -3.30 -21.16
C LYS A 164 -20.14 -3.43 -21.11
N TRP A 165 -20.80 -2.84 -20.12
CA TRP A 165 -22.25 -2.97 -19.97
C TRP A 165 -23.00 -2.03 -20.91
N ILE A 166 -22.46 -0.83 -21.19
CA ILE A 166 -23.04 0.12 -22.16
C ILE A 166 -23.21 -0.58 -23.52
N SER A 167 -22.21 -1.36 -23.95
CA SER A 167 -22.27 -2.10 -25.22
C SER A 167 -23.33 -3.21 -25.25
N LYS A 168 -23.79 -3.70 -24.09
CA LYS A 168 -24.82 -4.74 -24.01
C LYS A 168 -26.23 -4.19 -24.08
N VAL A 169 -26.45 -2.97 -23.58
CA VAL A 169 -27.76 -2.31 -23.57
C VAL A 169 -28.09 -1.78 -24.97
N TRP A 170 -29.09 -2.38 -25.63
CA TRP A 170 -29.37 -2.10 -27.05
C TRP A 170 -29.68 -0.62 -27.34
N TYR A 171 -30.45 0.05 -26.48
CA TYR A 171 -30.85 1.46 -26.69
C TYR A 171 -29.74 2.47 -26.33
N LEU A 172 -28.68 2.08 -25.64
CA LEU A 172 -27.57 2.98 -25.31
C LEU A 172 -26.48 3.03 -26.38
N ARG A 173 -26.44 2.06 -27.31
CA ARG A 173 -25.40 1.96 -28.34
C ARG A 173 -25.33 3.18 -29.25
N ASP A 174 -26.49 3.70 -29.64
CA ASP A 174 -26.63 4.79 -30.61
C ASP A 174 -27.02 6.13 -29.95
N MET A 175 -26.98 6.20 -28.62
CA MET A 175 -27.28 7.42 -27.86
C MET A 175 -26.12 8.41 -27.89
N ASN A 176 -26.44 9.70 -27.73
CA ASN A 176 -25.43 10.74 -27.54
C ASN A 176 -24.56 10.39 -26.33
N ARG A 177 -23.23 10.50 -26.50
CA ARG A 177 -22.23 10.30 -25.44
C ARG A 177 -22.55 11.08 -24.18
N GLU A 178 -23.10 12.30 -24.30
CA GLU A 178 -23.48 13.12 -23.15
C GLU A 178 -24.52 12.42 -22.26
N ILE A 179 -25.49 11.72 -22.86
CA ILE A 179 -26.53 10.98 -22.13
C ILE A 179 -25.94 9.74 -21.46
N ILE A 180 -25.04 9.04 -22.15
CA ILE A 180 -24.36 7.86 -21.61
C ILE A 180 -23.48 8.25 -20.42
N VAL A 181 -22.71 9.33 -20.55
CA VAL A 181 -21.90 9.90 -19.46
C VAL A 181 -22.78 10.33 -18.29
N TRP A 182 -23.91 10.99 -18.57
CA TRP A 182 -24.87 11.35 -17.53
C TRP A 182 -25.42 10.12 -16.80
N ALA A 183 -25.83 9.07 -17.53
CA ALA A 183 -26.34 7.83 -16.94
C ALA A 183 -25.27 7.13 -16.09
N ALA A 184 -24.04 7.02 -16.61
CA ALA A 184 -22.90 6.43 -15.90
C ALA A 184 -22.59 7.15 -14.58
N ARG A 185 -22.65 8.49 -14.55
CA ARG A 185 -22.42 9.29 -13.33
C ARG A 185 -23.52 9.12 -12.29
N ASN A 186 -24.74 8.85 -12.73
CA ASN A 186 -25.91 8.66 -11.87
C ASN A 186 -26.14 7.19 -11.47
N LEU A 187 -25.20 6.28 -11.78
CA LEU A 187 -25.26 4.92 -11.27
C LEU A 187 -25.25 4.89 -9.74
N MET A 188 -26.15 4.08 -9.19
CA MET A 188 -26.25 3.81 -7.76
C MET A 188 -25.66 2.44 -7.47
N LEU A 189 -24.82 2.36 -6.44
CA LEU A 189 -24.29 1.10 -5.94
C LEU A 189 -25.32 0.43 -5.05
N ALA A 190 -25.57 -0.85 -5.28
CA ALA A 190 -26.34 -1.71 -4.41
C ALA A 190 -25.58 -3.02 -4.18
N VAL A 191 -25.65 -3.55 -2.97
CA VAL A 191 -25.05 -4.85 -2.58
C VAL A 191 -26.13 -5.70 -1.96
N PHE A 192 -26.12 -6.98 -2.33
CA PHE A 192 -27.09 -7.97 -1.90
C PHE A 192 -26.34 -9.16 -1.32
N ALA A 193 -26.80 -9.66 -0.18
CA ALA A 193 -26.22 -10.85 0.44
C ALA A 193 -26.60 -12.11 -0.35
N PRO A 194 -25.78 -13.18 -0.30
CA PRO A 194 -26.11 -14.44 -0.97
C PRO A 194 -27.48 -14.98 -0.55
N GLY A 195 -28.28 -15.32 -1.56
CA GLY A 195 -29.64 -15.82 -1.40
C GLY A 195 -30.73 -14.75 -1.44
N GLU A 196 -30.39 -13.46 -1.35
CA GLU A 196 -31.35 -12.35 -1.46
C GLU A 196 -31.87 -12.20 -2.90
N GLU A 197 -33.16 -11.85 -3.00
CA GLU A 197 -33.81 -11.53 -4.25
C GLU A 197 -33.76 -10.03 -4.50
N VAL A 198 -33.32 -9.64 -5.70
CA VAL A 198 -33.32 -8.27 -6.17
C VAL A 198 -34.65 -8.01 -6.88
N LEU A 199 -35.45 -7.10 -6.31
CA LEU A 199 -36.73 -6.69 -6.87
C LEU A 199 -36.75 -5.17 -7.05
N ASP A 200 -36.71 -4.72 -8.29
CA ASP A 200 -37.07 -3.36 -8.68
C ASP A 200 -37.58 -3.39 -10.13
N GLU A 201 -38.86 -3.08 -10.30
CA GLU A 201 -39.55 -3.22 -11.59
C GLU A 201 -39.17 -2.16 -12.62
N ARG A 202 -38.43 -1.12 -12.22
CA ARG A 202 -38.09 -0.01 -13.13
C ARG A 202 -36.63 0.40 -13.05
N THR A 203 -35.75 -0.60 -12.96
CA THR A 203 -34.32 -0.38 -12.84
C THR A 203 -33.55 -1.34 -13.75
N LEU A 204 -32.64 -0.76 -14.53
CA LEU A 204 -31.60 -1.51 -15.21
C LEU A 204 -30.50 -1.82 -14.19
N PHE A 205 -30.20 -3.09 -14.03
CA PHE A 205 -29.14 -3.56 -13.17
C PHE A 205 -27.93 -4.01 -13.98
N ILE A 206 -26.75 -3.78 -13.39
CA ILE A 206 -25.46 -4.16 -13.96
C ILE A 206 -24.72 -4.96 -12.88
N VAL A 207 -24.32 -6.19 -13.18
CA VAL A 207 -23.46 -6.96 -12.28
C VAL A 207 -22.06 -6.35 -12.36
N GLN A 208 -21.63 -5.61 -11.34
CA GLN A 208 -20.25 -5.11 -11.32
C GLN A 208 -19.28 -6.20 -10.81
N ARG A 209 -19.70 -6.95 -9.78
CA ARG A 209 -18.91 -8.01 -9.14
C ARG A 209 -19.85 -9.01 -8.46
N GLY A 210 -19.38 -10.25 -8.32
CA GLY A 210 -20.19 -11.34 -7.79
C GLY A 210 -20.95 -12.05 -8.91
N VAL A 211 -21.93 -12.84 -8.50
CA VAL A 211 -22.71 -13.69 -9.39
C VAL A 211 -24.17 -13.62 -8.96
N CYS A 212 -25.09 -13.57 -9.91
CA CYS A 212 -26.51 -13.74 -9.61
C CYS A 212 -27.15 -14.70 -10.61
N SER A 213 -28.21 -15.38 -10.17
CA SER A 213 -29.05 -16.18 -11.04
C SER A 213 -30.23 -15.34 -11.51
N TYR A 214 -30.52 -15.39 -12.81
CA TYR A 214 -31.66 -14.70 -13.40
C TYR A 214 -32.23 -15.58 -14.52
N LYS A 215 -33.51 -15.96 -14.43
CA LYS A 215 -34.19 -16.84 -15.40
C LYS A 215 -33.42 -18.14 -15.71
N GLY A 216 -32.85 -18.77 -14.69
CA GLY A 216 -32.06 -19.99 -14.86
C GLY A 216 -30.69 -19.79 -15.53
N ARG A 217 -30.27 -18.55 -15.77
CA ARG A 217 -28.92 -18.20 -16.24
C ARG A 217 -28.10 -17.63 -15.11
N ILE A 218 -26.80 -17.87 -15.17
CA ILE A 218 -25.82 -17.27 -14.27
C ILE A 218 -25.31 -16.00 -14.92
N LEU A 219 -25.47 -14.86 -14.25
CA LEU A 219 -24.95 -13.57 -14.66
C LEU A 219 -23.68 -13.27 -13.86
N VAL A 220 -22.66 -12.78 -14.55
CA VAL A 220 -21.35 -12.44 -13.99
C VAL A 220 -21.00 -10.98 -14.27
N SER A 221 -19.84 -10.53 -13.78
CA SER A 221 -19.36 -9.15 -13.96
C SER A 221 -19.48 -8.67 -15.41
N GLY A 222 -20.18 -7.55 -15.60
CA GLY A 222 -20.49 -6.91 -16.87
C GLY A 222 -21.80 -7.38 -17.52
N ASP A 223 -22.50 -8.37 -16.98
CA ASP A 223 -23.85 -8.72 -17.41
C ASP A 223 -24.91 -7.76 -16.86
N ILE A 224 -26.06 -7.73 -17.52
CA ILE A 224 -27.15 -6.79 -17.25
C ILE A 224 -28.50 -7.51 -17.21
N TRP A 225 -29.48 -6.91 -16.52
CA TRP A 225 -30.90 -7.27 -16.62
C TRP A 225 -31.78 -6.05 -16.35
N GLY A 226 -33.06 -6.09 -16.73
CA GLY A 226 -33.98 -4.95 -16.60
C GLY A 226 -33.91 -3.93 -17.75
N GLU A 227 -33.55 -4.38 -18.96
CA GLU A 227 -33.48 -3.51 -20.16
C GLU A 227 -34.86 -2.94 -20.57
N ASP A 228 -35.94 -3.52 -20.07
CA ASP A 228 -37.32 -3.14 -20.26
C ASP A 228 -37.78 -2.00 -19.34
N MET A 229 -36.89 -1.41 -18.53
CA MET A 229 -37.21 -0.31 -17.61
C MET A 229 -37.82 0.94 -18.28
N LEU A 230 -37.61 1.11 -19.59
CA LEU A 230 -38.16 2.21 -20.38
C LEU A 230 -39.65 2.03 -20.71
N LEU A 231 -40.19 0.82 -20.58
CA LEU A 231 -41.59 0.53 -20.91
C LEU A 231 -42.52 1.08 -19.83
N SER A 232 -43.39 2.02 -20.22
CA SER A 232 -44.39 2.61 -19.33
C SER A 232 -45.43 1.60 -18.85
N ASN A 233 -45.75 0.60 -19.68
CA ASN A 233 -46.76 -0.41 -19.35
C ASN A 233 -46.14 -1.53 -18.47
N PRO A 234 -46.60 -1.72 -17.22
CA PRO A 234 -46.09 -2.77 -16.34
C PRO A 234 -46.27 -4.19 -16.88
N PHE A 235 -47.29 -4.43 -17.71
CA PHE A 235 -47.56 -5.77 -18.26
C PHE A 235 -46.58 -6.19 -19.36
N LEU A 236 -45.85 -5.22 -19.94
CA LEU A 236 -44.78 -5.50 -20.89
C LEU A 236 -43.42 -5.59 -20.22
N ARG A 237 -43.36 -5.31 -18.91
CA ARG A 237 -42.14 -5.43 -18.11
C ARG A 237 -42.01 -6.84 -17.55
N GLU A 238 -40.78 -7.30 -17.51
CA GLU A 238 -40.40 -8.58 -16.98
C GLU A 238 -40.45 -8.54 -15.44
N GLN A 239 -41.17 -9.49 -14.84
CA GLN A 239 -41.33 -9.58 -13.38
C GLN A 239 -40.42 -10.63 -12.72
N SER A 240 -39.58 -11.29 -13.52
CA SER A 240 -38.59 -12.23 -13.00
C SER A 240 -37.65 -11.55 -11.99
N LYS A 241 -37.30 -12.25 -10.93
CA LYS A 241 -36.37 -11.76 -9.90
C LYS A 241 -34.97 -12.32 -10.13
N ALA A 242 -33.96 -11.49 -9.95
CA ALA A 242 -32.58 -11.96 -9.86
C ALA A 242 -32.29 -12.39 -8.41
N ARG A 243 -31.54 -13.45 -8.22
CA ARG A 243 -31.12 -13.93 -6.89
C ARG A 243 -29.60 -13.90 -6.79
N ALA A 244 -29.08 -13.18 -5.80
CA ALA A 244 -27.64 -13.14 -5.53
C ALA A 244 -27.14 -14.54 -5.09
N MET A 245 -25.98 -14.95 -5.60
CA MET A 245 -25.35 -16.26 -5.30
C MET A 245 -24.05 -16.08 -4.51
#